data_AF-A0A0M3AMY0-F1
#
_entry.id   AF-A0A0M3AMY0-F1
#
_cell.length_a   1.000
_cell.length_b   1.000
_cell.length_c   1.000
_cell.angle_alpha   90.00
_cell.angle_beta   90.00
_cell.angle_gamma   90.00
#
_symmetry.space_group_name_H-M   'P 1'
#
loop_
_entity.id
_entity.type
_entity.pdbx_description
1 polymer ?
#
loop_
_entity_poly.entity_id
_entity_poly.type
_entity_poly.pdbx_seq_one_letter_code
_entity_poly.pdbx_strand_id
1 'polypeptide(L)'
;MTVIGHNRIRRVDSFDGYEVLAHPLANREDRVFHRGEGGASQVGVTYGSHDIQIARPTGPGNKGLLAILMHHGGGRHILEFYEGALPVTVTLLGLPERAQYALAYALFKQADECAVAARVDEASRWAQAFVDGRIRKRRRDGQRYVNIETPAEKERRCA
;
A
#
# COMPACT_ATOMS: atom_id res chain seq x y z
N MET A 1 -8.80 -2.53 -4.25
CA MET A 1 -8.25 -2.69 -2.89
C MET A 1 -7.32 -3.89 -2.92
N THR A 2 -6.10 -3.77 -2.39
CA THR A 2 -5.16 -4.90 -2.33
C THR A 2 -4.65 -5.04 -0.92
N VAL A 3 -4.75 -6.26 -0.40
CA VAL A 3 -4.23 -6.64 0.92
C VAL A 3 -2.96 -7.43 0.68
N ILE A 4 -1.86 -7.04 1.32
CA ILE A 4 -0.57 -7.73 1.28
C ILE A 4 -0.24 -8.13 2.71
N GLY A 5 -0.41 -9.40 3.05
CA GLY A 5 -0.38 -9.84 4.45
C GLY A 5 -1.44 -9.08 5.27
N HIS A 6 -1.01 -8.27 6.24
CA HIS A 6 -1.88 -7.41 7.05
C HIS A 6 -1.93 -5.95 6.55
N ASN A 7 -1.19 -5.62 5.50
CA ASN A 7 -1.06 -4.25 5.00
C ASN A 7 -2.09 -3.98 3.92
N ARG A 8 -2.64 -2.77 3.90
CA ARG A 8 -3.68 -2.37 2.96
C ARG A 8 -3.24 -1.12 2.21
N ILE A 9 -3.11 -1.24 0.88
CA ILE A 9 -2.89 -0.08 0.01
C ILE A 9 -4.12 0.20 -0.85
N ARG A 10 -4.54 1.48 -0.88
CA ARG A 10 -5.72 1.92 -1.64
C ARG A 10 -5.55 3.34 -2.16
N ARG A 11 -6.13 3.60 -3.33
CA ARG A 11 -6.36 4.96 -3.84
C ARG A 11 -7.56 5.56 -3.12
N VAL A 12 -7.51 6.86 -2.85
CA VAL A 12 -8.55 7.64 -2.16
C VAL A 12 -8.74 9.00 -2.84
N ASP A 13 -9.87 9.64 -2.58
CA ASP A 13 -10.14 10.99 -3.07
C ASP A 13 -9.65 12.06 -2.08
N SER A 14 -9.76 11.80 -0.78
CA SER A 14 -9.24 12.64 0.31
C SER A 14 -8.57 11.81 1.40
N PHE A 15 -7.83 12.48 2.29
CA PHE A 15 -7.24 11.89 3.50
C PHE A 15 -8.13 12.11 4.73
N ASP A 16 -9.42 12.36 4.53
CA ASP A 16 -10.35 12.54 5.65
C ASP A 16 -10.43 11.26 6.50
N GLY A 17 -10.56 11.43 7.82
CA GLY A 17 -10.55 10.32 8.77
C GLY A 17 -9.15 9.89 9.20
N TYR A 18 -8.12 10.71 8.95
CA TYR A 18 -6.76 10.48 9.42
C TYR A 18 -6.25 11.69 10.21
N GLU A 19 -5.62 11.41 11.34
CA GLU A 19 -4.88 12.37 12.15
C GLU A 19 -3.41 12.33 11.74
N VAL A 20 -2.88 13.44 11.24
CA VAL A 20 -1.47 13.56 10.85
C VAL A 20 -0.59 13.62 12.09
N LEU A 21 0.34 12.68 12.18
CA LEU A 21 1.35 12.61 13.25
C LEU A 21 2.65 13.30 12.84
N ALA A 22 3.03 13.20 11.56
CA ALA A 22 4.21 13.87 11.02
C ALA A 22 4.05 14.16 9.52
N HIS A 23 4.64 15.28 9.08
CA HIS A 23 4.68 15.69 7.67
C HIS A 23 6.12 16.03 7.28
N PRO A 24 6.99 15.02 7.14
CA PRO A 24 8.41 15.26 6.88
C PRO A 24 8.64 15.91 5.53
N LEU A 25 9.54 16.91 5.48
CA LEU A 25 9.86 17.66 4.26
C LEU A 25 8.61 18.22 3.58
N ALA A 26 7.76 18.95 4.33
CA ALA A 26 6.49 19.47 3.82
C ALA A 26 6.67 20.38 2.58
N ASN A 27 7.78 21.13 2.51
CA ASN A 27 8.08 21.92 1.32
C ASN A 27 8.65 21.02 0.22
N ARG A 28 8.11 21.18 -0.99
CA ARG A 28 8.52 20.45 -2.19
C ARG A 28 10.03 20.53 -2.45
N GLU A 29 10.61 21.71 -2.27
CA GLU A 29 12.01 21.97 -2.58
C GLU A 29 12.98 21.29 -1.61
N ASP A 30 12.51 20.90 -0.41
CA ASP A 30 13.32 20.18 0.56
C ASP A 30 13.52 18.70 0.17
N ARG A 31 12.74 18.19 -0.80
CA ARG A 31 12.74 16.79 -1.27
C ARG A 31 13.78 16.53 -2.36
N VAL A 32 14.94 17.15 -2.25
CA VAL A 32 16.10 16.92 -3.11
C VAL A 32 17.17 16.19 -2.30
N PHE A 33 17.63 15.07 -2.84
CA PHE A 33 18.62 14.20 -2.20
C PHE A 33 19.86 14.09 -3.09
N HIS A 34 21.00 14.54 -2.58
CA HIS A 34 22.26 14.56 -3.31
C HIS A 34 23.07 13.29 -3.05
N ARG A 35 23.75 12.79 -4.09
CA ARG A 35 24.68 11.66 -3.97
C ARG A 35 26.09 12.19 -3.68
N GLY A 36 26.55 12.05 -2.43
CA GLY A 36 27.94 12.31 -2.01
C GLY A 36 28.17 13.63 -1.22
N GLU A 37 29.14 13.59 -0.31
CA GLU A 37 29.68 14.74 0.44
C GLU A 37 30.88 15.36 -0.31
N GLY A 38 30.66 15.93 -1.49
CA GLY A 38 31.79 16.47 -2.24
C GLY A 38 31.36 17.11 -3.54
N GLY A 39 31.33 18.44 -3.56
CA GLY A 39 30.92 19.24 -4.70
C GLY A 39 31.70 18.90 -5.97
N ALA A 40 30.98 18.50 -7.01
CA ALA A 40 31.30 18.73 -8.44
C ALA A 40 30.40 17.91 -9.38
N SER A 41 29.69 16.89 -8.90
CA SER A 41 28.77 16.08 -9.73
C SER A 41 27.46 15.79 -9.00
N GLN A 42 26.71 16.84 -8.65
CA GLN A 42 25.45 16.73 -7.92
C GLN A 42 24.27 16.42 -8.87
N VAL A 43 24.20 15.19 -9.40
CA VAL A 43 22.91 14.68 -9.87
C VAL A 43 22.10 14.33 -8.63
N GLY A 44 21.30 15.29 -8.16
CA GLY A 44 20.34 15.07 -7.09
C GLY A 44 19.12 14.31 -7.60
N VAL A 45 18.63 13.34 -6.83
CA VAL A 45 17.33 12.75 -7.08
C VAL A 45 16.29 13.63 -6.40
N THR A 46 15.36 14.16 -7.18
CA THR A 46 14.22 14.94 -6.67
C THR A 46 13.00 14.04 -6.51
N TYR A 47 12.38 14.16 -5.34
CA TYR A 47 11.07 13.57 -5.05
C TYR A 47 10.01 14.66 -4.85
N GLY A 48 10.21 15.87 -5.38
CA GLY A 48 9.29 16.99 -5.18
C GLY A 48 7.84 16.75 -5.63
N SER A 49 7.61 15.74 -6.47
CA SER A 49 6.27 15.30 -6.88
C SER A 49 5.57 14.37 -5.89
N HIS A 50 6.22 13.95 -4.81
CA HIS A 50 5.69 12.99 -3.83
C HIS A 50 5.59 13.66 -2.48
N ASP A 51 4.37 13.72 -1.95
CA ASP A 51 4.03 14.27 -0.64
C ASP A 51 3.62 13.14 0.29
N ILE A 52 4.27 13.10 1.46
CA ILE A 52 4.13 12.01 2.42
C ILE A 52 3.75 12.58 3.78
N GLN A 53 2.72 11.98 4.36
CA GLN A 53 2.34 12.21 5.75
C GLN A 53 2.27 10.86 6.47
N ILE A 54 2.69 10.86 7.72
CA ILE A 54 2.52 9.73 8.64
C ILE A 54 1.34 10.05 9.52
N ALA A 55 0.38 9.14 9.61
CA ALA A 55 -0.91 9.41 10.23
C ALA A 55 -1.47 8.18 10.96
N ARG A 56 -2.54 8.39 11.73
CA ARG A 56 -3.38 7.33 12.30
C ARG A 56 -4.83 7.50 11.88
N PRO A 57 -5.58 6.41 11.63
CA PRO A 57 -7.01 6.52 11.34
C PRO A 57 -7.78 6.97 12.60
N THR A 58 -8.74 7.87 12.46
CA THR A 58 -9.50 8.44 13.59
C THR A 58 -10.76 7.63 13.96
N GLY A 59 -11.13 6.65 13.15
CA GLY A 59 -12.33 5.82 13.37
C GLY A 59 -12.21 4.80 14.53
N PRO A 60 -13.35 4.33 15.08
CA PRO A 60 -13.37 3.31 16.13
C PRO A 60 -12.74 1.99 15.65
N GLY A 61 -11.98 1.31 16.52
CA GLY A 61 -11.30 0.05 16.21
C GLY A 61 -9.90 0.20 15.59
N ASN A 62 -9.43 1.43 15.33
CA ASN A 62 -8.19 1.67 14.58
C ASN A 62 -6.97 2.05 15.45
N LYS A 63 -7.07 1.92 16.78
CA LYS A 63 -6.02 2.38 17.74
C LYS A 63 -4.65 1.69 17.61
N GLY A 64 -4.51 0.69 16.74
CA GLY A 64 -3.25 0.00 16.45
C GLY A 64 -2.87 0.01 14.98
N LEU A 65 -3.36 0.98 14.20
CA LEU A 65 -3.01 1.14 12.79
C LEU A 65 -2.14 2.39 12.61
N LEU A 66 -1.04 2.23 11.87
CA LEU A 66 -0.29 3.35 11.31
C LEU A 66 -0.65 3.48 9.82
N ALA A 67 -0.70 4.71 9.33
CA ALA A 67 -0.94 5.03 7.94
C ALA A 67 0.18 5.88 7.36
N ILE A 68 0.59 5.56 6.14
CA ILE A 68 1.39 6.45 5.30
C ILE A 68 0.45 6.98 4.21
N LEU A 69 0.22 8.29 4.25
CA LEU A 69 -0.58 9.02 3.27
C LEU A 69 0.38 9.53 2.19
N MET A 70 0.10 9.19 0.95
CA MET A 70 0.95 9.50 -0.19
C MET A 70 0.14 10.25 -1.23
N HIS A 71 0.63 11.41 -1.65
CA HIS A 71 0.08 12.17 -2.77
C HIS A 71 1.15 12.39 -3.83
N HIS A 72 0.87 11.97 -5.06
CA HIS A 72 1.72 12.21 -6.22
C HIS A 72 0.87 12.39 -7.47
N GLY A 73 1.49 12.52 -8.66
CA GLY A 73 0.79 12.69 -9.93
C GLY A 73 -0.23 11.59 -10.30
N GLY A 74 -0.24 10.47 -9.59
CA GLY A 74 -1.22 9.38 -9.74
C GLY A 74 -2.48 9.56 -8.88
N GLY A 75 -2.51 10.55 -8.00
CA GLY A 75 -3.57 10.82 -7.03
C GLY A 75 -3.13 10.59 -5.59
N ARG A 76 -4.12 10.40 -4.72
CA ARG A 76 -3.93 10.17 -3.29
C ARG A 76 -4.05 8.68 -2.97
N HIS A 77 -3.14 8.20 -2.15
CA HIS A 77 -3.06 6.81 -1.75
C HIS A 77 -2.79 6.70 -0.26
N ILE A 78 -3.29 5.62 0.33
CA ILE A 78 -3.09 5.31 1.74
C ILE A 78 -2.54 3.91 1.83
N LEU A 79 -1.45 3.76 2.57
CA LEU A 79 -0.92 2.49 3.04
C LEU A 79 -1.19 2.38 4.54
N GLU A 80 -2.01 1.43 4.96
CA GLU A 80 -2.29 1.12 6.36
C GLU A 80 -1.59 -0.18 6.76
N PHE A 81 -1.03 -0.23 7.97
CA PHE A 81 -0.47 -1.45 8.54
C PHE A 81 -0.63 -1.49 10.06
N TYR A 82 -0.70 -2.71 10.59
CA TYR A 82 -0.90 -2.96 12.01
C TYR A 82 0.37 -2.73 12.82
N GLU A 83 0.34 -1.73 13.69
CA GLU A 83 1.40 -1.37 14.63
C GLU A 83 1.70 -2.50 15.62
N GLY A 84 0.68 -3.28 16.01
CA GLY A 84 0.85 -4.42 16.92
C GLY A 84 1.70 -5.56 16.35
N ALA A 85 1.81 -5.68 15.02
CA ALA A 85 2.67 -6.67 14.37
C ALA A 85 4.09 -6.14 14.16
N LEU A 86 4.26 -4.82 14.07
CA LEU A 86 5.55 -4.19 13.84
C LEU A 86 5.52 -2.77 14.45
N PRO A 87 6.04 -2.56 15.68
CA PRO A 87 5.96 -1.28 16.37
C PRO A 87 7.02 -0.30 15.82
N VAL A 88 6.82 0.18 14.59
CA VAL A 88 7.74 1.11 13.92
C VAL A 88 7.45 2.57 14.21
N THR A 89 6.26 2.90 14.74
CA THR A 89 5.81 4.30 14.87
C THR A 89 6.76 5.15 15.70
N VAL A 90 7.13 4.69 16.91
CA VAL A 90 8.03 5.45 17.79
C VAL A 90 9.37 5.72 17.12
N THR A 91 9.96 4.68 16.51
CA THR A 91 11.23 4.80 15.81
C THR A 91 11.12 5.72 14.60
N LEU A 92 10.10 5.53 13.76
CA LEU A 92 9.87 6.33 12.55
C LEU A 92 9.63 7.81 12.90
N LEU A 93 8.86 8.10 13.95
CA LEU A 93 8.59 9.46 14.41
C LEU A 93 9.81 10.13 15.06
N GLY A 94 10.74 9.35 15.63
CA GLY A 94 11.97 9.85 16.22
C GLY A 94 13.12 10.11 15.22
N LEU A 95 12.96 9.73 13.95
CA LEU A 95 13.98 9.97 12.92
C LEU A 95 14.04 11.45 12.53
N PRO A 96 15.22 11.97 12.16
CA PRO A 96 15.32 13.27 11.47
C PRO A 96 14.44 13.29 10.22
N GLU A 97 13.86 14.45 9.88
CA GLU A 97 12.84 14.55 8.83
C GLU A 97 13.26 13.92 7.49
N ARG A 98 14.50 14.11 7.06
CA ARG A 98 15.01 13.50 5.81
C ARG A 98 15.01 11.98 5.86
N ALA A 99 15.42 11.38 6.99
CA ALA A 99 15.41 9.94 7.19
C ALA A 99 13.98 9.40 7.36
N GLN A 100 13.13 10.15 8.05
CA GLN A 100 11.71 9.84 8.20
C GLN A 100 11.00 9.80 6.84
N TYR A 101 11.20 10.83 6.00
CA TYR A 101 10.69 10.87 4.63
C TYR A 101 11.20 9.69 3.81
N ALA A 102 12.52 9.46 3.80
CA ALA A 102 13.13 8.42 2.98
C ALA A 102 12.60 7.01 3.35
N LEU A 103 12.49 6.71 4.63
CA LEU A 103 11.96 5.43 5.11
C LEU A 103 10.46 5.29 4.79
N ALA A 104 9.65 6.33 5.04
CA ALA A 104 8.22 6.29 4.72
C ALA A 104 7.98 6.14 3.21
N TYR A 105 8.75 6.84 2.37
CA TYR A 105 8.71 6.69 0.91
C TYR A 105 9.06 5.27 0.49
N ALA A 106 10.15 4.70 1.01
CA ALA A 106 10.60 3.36 0.68
C ALA A 106 9.55 2.30 1.06
N LEU A 107 9.00 2.38 2.28
CA LEU A 107 7.93 1.50 2.73
C LEU A 107 6.71 1.57 1.81
N PHE A 108 6.30 2.79 1.44
CA PHE A 108 5.17 2.99 0.55
C PHE A 108 5.42 2.38 -0.84
N LYS A 109 6.56 2.69 -1.47
CA LYS A 109 6.91 2.21 -2.80
C LYS A 109 7.03 0.69 -2.86
N GLN A 110 7.67 0.07 -1.87
CA GLN A 110 7.78 -1.38 -1.81
C GLN A 110 6.40 -2.04 -1.65
N ALA A 111 5.53 -1.47 -0.81
CA ALA A 111 4.17 -1.98 -0.65
C ALA A 111 3.36 -1.86 -1.95
N ASP A 112 3.49 -0.76 -2.68
CA ASP A 112 2.82 -0.56 -3.97
C ASP A 112 3.30 -1.55 -5.04
N GLU A 113 4.62 -1.78 -5.16
CA GLU A 113 5.19 -2.78 -6.07
C GLU A 113 4.71 -4.20 -5.73
N CYS A 114 4.74 -4.57 -4.45
CA CYS A 114 4.18 -5.85 -3.99
C CYS A 114 2.68 -5.96 -4.28
N ALA A 115 1.93 -4.85 -4.20
CA ALA A 115 0.50 -4.84 -4.53
C ALA A 115 0.26 -5.10 -6.01
N VAL A 116 1.07 -4.49 -6.87
CA VAL A 116 1.01 -4.69 -8.32
C VAL A 116 1.32 -6.14 -8.64
N ALA A 117 2.42 -6.70 -8.10
CA ALA A 117 2.79 -8.10 -8.30
C ALA A 117 1.67 -9.05 -7.85
N ALA A 118 1.09 -8.84 -6.67
CA ALA A 118 -0.01 -9.65 -6.15
C ALA A 118 -1.28 -9.57 -7.03
N ARG A 119 -1.59 -8.40 -7.60
CA ARG A 119 -2.71 -8.25 -8.54
C ARG A 119 -2.46 -9.03 -9.83
N VAL A 120 -1.24 -8.99 -10.36
CA VAL A 120 -0.87 -9.70 -11.59
C VAL A 120 -0.92 -11.21 -11.37
N ASP A 121 -0.41 -11.70 -10.24
CA ASP A 121 -0.48 -13.11 -9.87
C ASP A 121 -1.93 -13.59 -9.73
N GLU A 122 -2.75 -12.86 -8.97
CA GLU A 122 -4.17 -13.21 -8.79
C GLU A 122 -4.92 -13.14 -10.14
N ALA A 123 -4.69 -12.13 -10.97
CA ALA A 123 -5.29 -12.06 -12.31
C ALA A 123 -4.91 -13.27 -13.18
N SER A 124 -3.65 -13.70 -13.14
CA SER A 124 -3.17 -14.88 -13.87
C SER A 124 -3.84 -16.16 -13.36
N ARG A 125 -3.97 -16.30 -12.04
CA ARG A 125 -4.68 -17.40 -11.39
C ARG A 125 -6.15 -17.48 -11.83
N TRP A 126 -6.85 -16.34 -11.89
CA TRP A 126 -8.24 -16.27 -12.36
C TRP A 126 -8.36 -16.58 -13.85
N ALA A 127 -7.45 -16.07 -14.68
CA ALA A 127 -7.42 -16.36 -16.11
C ALA A 127 -7.24 -17.86 -16.37
N GLN A 128 -6.31 -18.51 -15.68
CA GLN A 128 -6.12 -19.95 -15.79
C GLN A 128 -7.36 -20.73 -15.31
N ALA A 129 -7.95 -20.33 -14.19
CA ALA A 129 -9.18 -20.96 -13.69
C ALA A 129 -10.36 -20.82 -14.66
N PHE A 130 -10.43 -19.73 -15.43
CA PHE A 130 -11.43 -19.56 -16.48
C PHE A 130 -11.22 -20.56 -17.62
N VAL A 131 -9.98 -20.66 -18.14
CA VAL A 131 -9.62 -21.63 -19.19
C VAL A 131 -9.91 -23.07 -18.74
N ASP A 132 -9.60 -23.40 -17.48
CA ASP A 132 -9.84 -24.72 -16.91
C ASP A 132 -11.32 -24.97 -16.57
N GLY A 133 -12.24 -24.01 -16.73
CA GLY A 133 -13.64 -24.15 -16.33
C GLY A 133 -13.85 -24.36 -14.83
N ARG A 134 -12.93 -23.85 -14.00
CA ARG A 134 -12.92 -23.94 -12.52
C ARG A 134 -13.57 -22.75 -11.83
N ILE A 135 -14.11 -21.79 -12.56
CA ILE A 135 -14.84 -20.66 -11.96
C ILE A 135 -16.26 -21.08 -11.62
N ARG A 136 -16.59 -21.06 -10.33
CA ARG A 136 -17.95 -21.32 -9.85
C ARG A 136 -18.63 -20.03 -9.43
N LYS A 137 -19.89 -19.91 -9.84
CA LYS A 137 -20.80 -18.83 -9.46
C LYS A 137 -21.89 -19.44 -8.59
N ARG A 138 -22.11 -18.87 -7.42
CA ARG A 138 -23.19 -19.26 -6.50
C ARG A 138 -24.04 -18.05 -6.16
N ARG A 139 -25.33 -18.25 -5.94
CA ARG A 139 -26.22 -17.23 -5.42
C ARG A 139 -26.68 -17.64 -4.03
N ARG A 140 -26.55 -16.75 -3.06
CA ARG A 140 -27.02 -16.95 -1.68
C ARG A 140 -27.48 -15.61 -1.13
N ASP A 141 -28.66 -15.59 -0.49
CA ASP A 141 -29.22 -14.41 0.16
C ASP A 141 -29.26 -13.15 -0.76
N GLY A 142 -29.65 -13.36 -2.02
CA GLY A 142 -29.68 -12.31 -3.04
C GLY A 142 -28.33 -11.90 -3.62
N GLN A 143 -27.21 -12.29 -2.99
CA GLN A 143 -25.85 -11.98 -3.42
C GLN A 143 -25.27 -13.04 -4.36
N ARG A 144 -24.36 -12.62 -5.25
CA ARG A 144 -23.60 -13.52 -6.14
C ARG A 144 -22.17 -13.64 -5.63
N TYR A 145 -21.72 -14.88 -5.42
CA TYR A 145 -20.37 -15.21 -5.03
C TYR A 145 -19.66 -15.91 -6.18
N VAL A 146 -18.40 -15.56 -6.39
CA VAL A 146 -17.55 -16.20 -7.39
C VAL A 146 -16.33 -16.75 -6.68
N ASN A 147 -16.01 -18.01 -6.90
CA ASN A 147 -14.82 -18.65 -6.36
C ASN A 147 -14.14 -19.52 -7.42
N ILE A 148 -12.83 -19.72 -7.25
CA ILE A 148 -12.05 -20.69 -8.02
C ILE A 148 -12.13 -22.02 -7.29
N GLU A 149 -12.66 -23.04 -7.96
CA GLU A 149 -12.64 -24.43 -7.50
C GLU A 149 -11.23 -25.02 -7.65
N THR A 150 -10.86 -25.87 -6.71
CA THR A 150 -9.71 -26.77 -6.85
C THR A 150 -9.98 -27.81 -7.96
N PRO A 151 -8.94 -28.40 -8.56
CA PRO A 151 -9.12 -29.47 -9.56
C PRO A 151 -10.00 -30.62 -9.05
N ALA A 152 -9.78 -31.07 -7.81
CA ALA A 152 -10.56 -32.15 -7.19
C ALA A 152 -12.04 -31.77 -6.97
N GLU A 153 -12.34 -30.52 -6.61
CA GLU A 153 -13.73 -30.04 -6.50
C GLU A 153 -14.44 -30.02 -7.85
N LYS A 154 -13.73 -29.62 -8.92
CA LYS A 154 -14.28 -29.67 -10.29
C LYS A 154 -14.57 -31.11 -10.70
N GLU A 155 -13.65 -32.04 -10.47
CA GLU A 155 -13.82 -33.46 -10.80
C GLU A 155 -15.05 -34.05 -10.11
N ARG A 156 -15.20 -33.84 -8.80
CA ARG A 156 -16.37 -34.32 -8.04
C ARG A 156 -17.71 -33.76 -8.52
N ARG A 157 -17.70 -32.59 -9.17
CA ARG A 157 -18.90 -31.96 -9.73
C ARG A 157 -19.25 -32.50 -11.12
N CYS A 158 -18.24 -32.90 -11.89
CA CYS A 158 -18.40 -33.40 -13.25
C CYS A 158 -18.55 -34.93 -13.34
N ALA A 159 -18.22 -35.64 -12.27
CA ALA A 159 -18.56 -37.05 -12.05
C ALA A 159 -20.05 -37.20 -11.69
#